data_AF-A0A8H7ESX5-F1
#
_entry.id   AF-A0A8H7ESX5-F1
#
_cell.length_a   1.000
_cell.length_b   1.000
_cell.length_c   1.000
_cell.angle_alpha   90.00
_cell.angle_beta   90.00
_cell.angle_gamma   90.00
#
_symmetry.space_group_name_H-M   'P 1'
#
loop_
_entity.id
_entity.type
_entity.pdbx_description
1 polymer ?
#
loop_
_entity_poly.entity_id
_entity_poly.type
_entity_poly.pdbx_seq_one_letter_code
_entity_poly.pdbx_strand_id
1 'polypeptide(L)'
;MLVTTAADLSEDIRRKRRRVEDQKEGDQLIMISPPTNPSMMLATDFNNAAVYKNQIIRIQLSSVLANFKAVVLFFYGCDFTAMARADLSLIDANYQRFEALGTLPLAMSTDTEVVHQAFATRGSPDGLEQPPNFPLRKENA
;
A
#
# COMPACT_ATOMS: atom_id res chain seq x y z
N MET A 1 -0.97 -47.49 -31.03
CA MET A 1 -2.06 -46.50 -31.10
C MET A 1 -2.90 -46.72 -29.84
N LEU A 2 -2.61 -45.98 -28.76
CA LEU A 2 -3.25 -46.17 -27.45
C LEU A 2 -4.52 -45.31 -27.40
N VAL A 3 -5.68 -45.96 -27.34
CA VAL A 3 -6.99 -45.31 -27.22
C VAL A 3 -7.26 -45.08 -25.73
N THR A 4 -7.15 -43.83 -25.29
CA THR A 4 -7.53 -43.41 -23.93
C THR A 4 -9.04 -43.29 -23.86
N THR A 5 -9.69 -43.96 -22.89
CA THR A 5 -11.17 -43.97 -22.81
C THR A 5 -11.67 -42.74 -22.06
N ALA A 6 -12.91 -42.32 -22.31
CA ALA A 6 -13.53 -41.16 -21.64
C ALA A 6 -13.64 -41.32 -20.11
N ALA A 7 -13.63 -42.57 -19.61
CA ALA A 7 -13.59 -42.88 -18.19
C ALA A 7 -12.24 -42.48 -17.56
N ASP A 8 -11.13 -42.72 -18.26
CA ASP A 8 -9.77 -42.38 -17.80
C ASP A 8 -9.59 -40.86 -17.65
N LEU A 9 -10.14 -40.09 -18.60
CA LEU A 9 -10.09 -38.62 -18.55
C LEU A 9 -10.92 -38.07 -17.37
N SER A 10 -12.01 -38.73 -16.99
CA SER A 10 -12.88 -38.32 -15.88
C SER A 10 -12.25 -38.59 -14.51
N GLU A 11 -11.50 -39.69 -14.38
CA GLU A 11 -10.71 -40.00 -13.18
C GLU A 11 -9.57 -39.00 -13.00
N ASP A 12 -8.86 -38.64 -14.08
CA ASP A 12 -7.77 -37.67 -14.02
C ASP A 12 -8.28 -36.27 -13.65
N ILE A 13 -9.45 -35.86 -14.15
CA ILE A 13 -10.08 -34.59 -13.75
C ILE A 13 -10.50 -34.62 -12.27
N ARG A 14 -11.02 -35.74 -11.77
CA ARG A 14 -11.35 -35.91 -10.34
C ARG A 14 -10.10 -35.90 -9.46
N ARG A 15 -9.01 -36.56 -9.88
CA ARG A 15 -7.71 -36.52 -9.18
C ARG A 15 -7.09 -35.13 -9.17
N LYS A 16 -7.21 -34.39 -10.28
CA LYS A 16 -6.68 -33.03 -10.40
C LYS A 16 -7.48 -32.02 -9.58
N ARG A 17 -8.80 -32.17 -9.46
CA ARG A 17 -9.64 -31.36 -8.56
C ARG A 17 -9.33 -31.65 -7.09
N ARG A 18 -9.16 -32.93 -6.70
CA ARG A 18 -8.77 -33.30 -5.33
C ARG A 18 -7.40 -32.72 -4.93
N ARG A 19 -6.43 -32.70 -5.85
CA ARG A 19 -5.10 -32.07 -5.62
C ARG A 19 -5.16 -30.55 -5.43
N VAL A 20 -6.15 -29.85 -5.99
CA VAL A 20 -6.28 -28.39 -5.84
C VAL A 20 -6.90 -28.01 -4.49
N GLU A 21 -7.73 -28.89 -3.92
CA GLU A 21 -8.31 -28.67 -2.58
C GLU A 21 -7.29 -28.91 -1.45
N ASP A 22 -6.34 -29.84 -1.62
CA ASP A 22 -5.25 -30.10 -0.66
C ASP A 22 -4.10 -29.07 -0.71
N GLN A 23 -4.10 -28.12 -1.65
CA GLN A 23 -3.06 -27.07 -1.76
C GLN A 23 -3.46 -25.70 -1.19
N LYS A 24 -4.55 -25.63 -0.41
CA LYS A 24 -4.97 -24.40 0.29
C LYS A 24 -4.58 -24.35 1.78
N GLU A 25 -3.59 -25.12 2.19
CA GLU A 25 -3.08 -25.15 3.58
C GLU A 25 -1.63 -24.66 3.69
N GLY A 26 -1.22 -23.78 2.77
CA GLY A 26 0.17 -23.31 2.65
C GLY A 26 0.38 -21.79 2.58
N ASP A 27 -0.67 -20.98 2.45
CA ASP A 27 -0.56 -19.53 2.71
C ASP A 27 -0.75 -19.32 4.20
N GLN A 28 0.26 -19.76 4.97
CA GLN A 28 0.44 -19.25 6.31
C GLN A 28 0.55 -17.73 6.15
N LEU A 29 -0.48 -17.00 6.59
CA LEU A 29 -0.34 -15.60 6.94
C LEU A 29 0.98 -15.53 7.73
N ILE A 30 1.93 -14.73 7.24
CA ILE A 30 3.14 -14.43 8.00
C ILE A 30 2.65 -13.68 9.24
N MET A 31 2.37 -14.44 10.29
CA MET A 31 2.12 -13.93 11.62
C MET A 31 3.48 -13.41 12.07
N ILE A 32 3.73 -12.12 11.82
CA ILE A 32 4.88 -11.43 12.39
C ILE A 32 4.72 -11.57 13.90
N SER A 33 5.47 -12.52 14.47
CA SER A 33 5.49 -12.73 15.91
C SER A 33 6.03 -11.45 16.54
N PRO A 34 5.43 -10.95 17.63
CA PRO A 34 5.96 -9.78 18.30
C PRO A 34 7.40 -10.06 18.73
N PRO A 35 8.30 -9.07 18.60
CA PRO A 35 9.68 -9.25 18.97
C PRO A 35 9.76 -9.64 20.46
N THR A 36 10.44 -10.74 20.74
CA THR A 36 10.73 -11.24 22.09
C THR A 36 11.68 -10.34 22.87
N ASN A 37 12.07 -9.20 22.31
CA ASN A 37 12.88 -8.17 22.94
C ASN A 37 12.05 -6.88 23.03
N PRO A 38 11.58 -6.47 24.23
CA PRO A 38 10.71 -5.30 24.42
C PRO A 38 11.36 -3.96 24.03
N SER A 39 12.65 -3.97 23.66
CA SER A 39 13.41 -2.81 23.21
C SER A 39 13.34 -2.56 21.69
N MET A 40 12.76 -3.47 20.89
CA MET A 40 12.62 -3.33 19.44
C MET A 40 11.13 -3.27 19.08
N MET A 41 10.54 -2.08 18.99
CA MET A 41 9.19 -1.93 18.45
C MET A 41 9.25 -1.95 16.92
N LEU A 42 8.63 -2.95 16.30
CA LEU A 42 8.38 -2.95 14.85
C LEU A 42 7.22 -2.01 14.55
N ALA A 43 7.31 -1.24 13.46
CA ALA A 43 6.18 -0.48 12.96
C ALA A 43 5.06 -1.45 12.55
N THR A 44 3.83 -1.18 12.99
CA THR A 44 2.66 -1.98 12.63
C THR A 44 2.44 -1.94 11.12
N ASP A 45 2.35 -3.11 10.49
CA ASP A 45 2.02 -3.20 9.06
C ASP A 45 0.56 -2.74 8.82
N PHE A 46 0.30 -2.22 7.62
CA PHE A 46 -1.03 -1.78 7.21
C PHE A 46 -1.25 -2.07 5.74
N ASN A 47 -2.52 -2.18 5.31
CA ASN A 47 -2.89 -2.41 3.93
C ASN A 47 -4.14 -1.58 3.53
N ASN A 48 -3.89 -0.35 3.07
CA ASN A 48 -4.92 0.67 2.90
C ASN A 48 -4.88 1.33 1.51
N ALA A 49 -5.97 2.03 1.18
CA ALA A 49 -6.04 2.89 0.01
C ALA A 49 -5.16 4.14 0.18
N ALA A 50 -4.56 4.57 -0.92
CA ALA A 50 -3.80 5.80 -1.04
C ALA A 50 -4.00 6.42 -2.41
N VAL A 51 -3.78 7.72 -2.52
CA VAL A 51 -3.78 8.45 -3.79
C VAL A 51 -2.34 8.68 -4.22
N TYR A 52 -2.02 8.27 -5.44
CA TYR A 52 -0.73 8.56 -6.07
C TYR A 52 -0.94 8.88 -7.55
N LYS A 53 -0.36 9.99 -8.03
CA LYS A 53 -0.51 10.46 -9.42
C LYS A 53 -1.98 10.46 -9.88
N ASN A 54 -2.87 11.00 -9.04
CA ASN A 54 -4.31 11.09 -9.26
C ASN A 54 -5.06 9.75 -9.37
N GLN A 55 -4.44 8.64 -8.97
CA GLN A 55 -5.06 7.31 -8.94
C GLN A 55 -5.18 6.80 -7.52
N ILE A 56 -6.31 6.16 -7.21
CA ILE A 56 -6.48 5.41 -5.96
C ILE A 56 -5.79 4.06 -6.15
N ILE A 57 -4.77 3.81 -5.35
CA ILE A 57 -3.98 2.59 -5.29
C ILE A 57 -4.08 1.95 -3.91
N ARG A 58 -3.63 0.71 -3.78
CA ARG A 58 -3.54 0.00 -2.51
C ARG A 58 -2.07 -0.14 -2.10
N ILE A 59 -1.73 0.28 -0.89
CA ILE A 59 -0.36 0.25 -0.37
C ILE A 59 -0.32 -0.64 0.88
N GLN A 60 0.69 -1.51 0.92
CA GLN A 60 1.06 -2.28 2.10
C GLN A 60 2.45 -1.87 2.59
N LEU A 61 2.61 -1.55 3.88
CA LEU A 61 3.87 -1.00 4.41
C LEU A 61 5.04 -1.97 4.21
N SER A 62 4.84 -3.26 4.51
CA SER A 62 5.87 -4.28 4.30
C SER A 62 6.31 -4.40 2.83
N SER A 63 5.37 -4.30 1.88
CA SER A 63 5.68 -4.29 0.43
C SER A 63 6.45 -3.04 0.00
N VAL A 64 6.19 -1.89 0.62
CA VAL A 64 6.96 -0.66 0.38
C VAL A 64 8.38 -0.81 0.94
N LEU A 65 8.52 -1.29 2.18
CA LEU A 65 9.82 -1.49 2.82
C LEU A 65 10.70 -2.54 2.12
N ALA A 66 10.13 -3.40 1.28
CA ALA A 66 10.90 -4.29 0.41
C ALA A 66 11.63 -3.55 -0.74
N ASN A 67 11.16 -2.36 -1.12
CA ASN A 67 11.68 -1.58 -2.25
C ASN A 67 12.45 -0.32 -1.83
N PHE A 68 12.23 0.18 -0.61
CA PHE A 68 12.85 1.38 -0.08
C PHE A 68 13.70 1.07 1.15
N LYS A 69 14.82 1.78 1.33
CA LYS A 69 15.67 1.67 2.52
C LYS A 69 14.97 2.16 3.78
N ALA A 70 14.09 3.15 3.64
CA ALA A 70 13.29 3.69 4.72
C ALA A 70 11.95 4.25 4.19
N VAL A 71 10.98 4.35 5.08
CA VAL A 71 9.73 5.06 4.85
C VAL A 71 9.55 6.08 5.97
N VAL A 72 9.18 7.31 5.62
CA VAL A 72 8.87 8.36 6.60
C VAL A 72 7.38 8.60 6.56
N LEU A 73 6.70 8.32 7.67
CA LEU A 73 5.26 8.51 7.83
C LEU A 73 5.00 9.92 8.36
N PHE A 74 4.38 10.77 7.55
CA PHE A 74 3.95 12.11 7.93
C PHE A 74 2.46 12.11 8.24
N PHE A 75 2.08 12.44 9.47
CA PHE A 75 0.69 12.57 9.88
C PHE A 75 0.30 14.05 9.91
N TYR A 76 -0.81 14.40 9.29
CA TYR A 76 -1.37 15.76 9.31
C TYR A 76 -2.86 15.73 9.62
N GLY A 77 -3.40 16.88 10.01
CA GLY A 77 -4.75 16.97 10.57
C GLY A 77 -5.86 16.66 9.57
N CYS A 78 -5.95 17.44 8.48
CA CYS A 78 -7.02 17.32 7.48
C CYS A 78 -6.62 18.03 6.18
N ASP A 79 -7.09 17.49 5.06
CA ASP A 79 -7.04 18.07 3.72
C ASP A 79 -7.72 19.46 3.66
N PHE A 80 -7.42 20.22 2.60
CA PHE A 80 -7.99 21.57 2.36
C PHE A 80 -7.70 22.61 3.47
N THR A 81 -6.72 22.35 4.33
CA THR A 81 -6.20 23.35 5.29
C THR A 81 -4.94 24.03 4.76
N ALA A 82 -4.72 25.30 5.13
CA ALA A 82 -3.50 26.02 4.73
C ALA A 82 -2.23 25.37 5.29
N MET A 83 -2.29 24.81 6.50
CA MET A 83 -1.18 24.11 7.13
C MET A 83 -0.84 22.81 6.39
N ALA A 84 -1.82 21.95 6.09
CA ALA A 84 -1.58 20.73 5.32
C ALA A 84 -0.98 21.02 3.95
N ARG A 85 -1.48 22.05 3.24
CA ARG A 85 -0.90 22.49 1.96
C ARG A 85 0.57 22.90 2.10
N ALA A 86 0.89 23.70 3.12
CA ALA A 86 2.26 24.14 3.37
C ALA A 86 3.19 22.96 3.68
N ASP A 87 2.78 22.06 4.58
CA ASP A 87 3.57 20.90 5.00
C ASP A 87 3.83 19.95 3.83
N LEU A 88 2.79 19.59 3.07
CA LEU A 88 2.90 18.67 1.94
C LEU A 88 3.73 19.27 0.80
N SER A 89 3.59 20.58 0.54
CA SER A 89 4.42 21.28 -0.46
C SER A 89 5.90 21.30 -0.05
N LEU A 90 6.18 21.44 1.25
CA LEU A 90 7.55 21.42 1.77
C LEU A 90 8.17 20.02 1.66
N ILE A 91 7.39 18.96 1.92
CA ILE A 91 7.82 17.58 1.69
C ILE A 91 8.11 17.35 0.20
N ASP A 92 7.22 17.80 -0.69
CA ASP A 92 7.37 17.62 -2.14
C ASP A 92 8.60 18.35 -2.69
N ALA A 93 8.84 19.59 -2.23
CA ALA A 93 10.04 20.36 -2.58
C ALA A 93 11.35 19.67 -2.19
N ASN A 94 11.31 18.74 -1.22
CA ASN A 94 12.47 17.97 -0.76
C ASN A 94 12.44 16.51 -1.24
N TYR A 95 11.49 16.12 -2.12
CA TYR A 95 11.31 14.74 -2.56
C TYR A 95 12.60 14.13 -3.15
N GLN A 96 13.32 14.86 -3.99
CA GLN A 96 14.58 14.39 -4.58
C GLN A 96 15.64 14.01 -3.53
N ARG A 97 15.64 14.66 -2.35
CA ARG A 97 16.55 14.33 -1.26
C ARG A 97 16.15 13.02 -0.58
N PHE A 98 14.85 12.76 -0.42
CA PHE A 98 14.37 11.46 0.06
C PHE A 98 14.71 10.35 -0.93
N GLU A 99 14.47 10.58 -2.22
CA GLU A 99 14.78 9.64 -3.30
C GLU A 99 16.28 9.29 -3.33
N ALA A 100 17.16 10.28 -3.24
CA ALA A 100 18.62 10.07 -3.20
C ALA A 100 19.07 9.20 -2.00
N LEU A 101 18.30 9.21 -0.91
CA LEU A 101 18.55 8.38 0.27
C LEU A 101 17.88 7.00 0.18
N GLY A 102 17.12 6.73 -0.88
CA GLY A 102 16.30 5.52 -1.01
C GLY A 102 15.13 5.50 -0.03
N THR A 103 14.61 6.67 0.32
CA THR A 103 13.55 6.85 1.32
C THR A 103 12.25 7.29 0.64
N LEU A 104 11.12 6.71 1.03
CA LEU A 104 9.80 7.14 0.58
C LEU A 104 9.09 7.98 1.66
N PRO A 105 8.76 9.25 1.41
CA PRO A 105 7.77 9.94 2.23
C PRO A 105 6.36 9.38 1.95
N LEU A 106 5.56 9.16 2.99
CA LEU A 106 4.16 8.77 2.89
C LEU A 106 3.35 9.66 3.83
N ALA A 107 2.45 10.48 3.28
CA ALA A 107 1.63 11.37 4.08
C ALA A 107 0.26 10.76 4.37
N MET A 108 -0.26 10.99 5.57
CA MET A 108 -1.45 10.32 6.08
C MET A 108 -2.32 11.28 6.89
N SER A 109 -3.63 11.16 6.73
CA SER A 109 -4.64 11.79 7.57
C SER A 109 -5.86 10.86 7.69
N THR A 110 -6.88 11.29 8.41
CA THR A 110 -8.14 10.55 8.54
C THR A 110 -9.12 10.77 7.38
N ASP A 111 -8.77 11.62 6.41
CA ASP A 111 -9.57 11.88 5.21
C ASP A 111 -9.69 10.62 4.32
N THR A 112 -10.79 10.55 3.56
CA THR A 112 -11.00 9.44 2.63
C THR A 112 -10.13 9.56 1.38
N GLU A 113 -9.88 8.44 0.71
CA GLU A 113 -9.13 8.39 -0.55
C GLU A 113 -9.74 9.27 -1.67
N VAL A 114 -11.06 9.47 -1.66
CA VAL A 114 -11.74 10.35 -2.62
C VAL A 114 -11.48 11.83 -2.29
N VAL A 115 -11.42 12.17 -1.00
CA VAL A 115 -11.06 13.52 -0.54
C VAL A 115 -9.61 13.81 -0.89
N HIS A 116 -8.69 12.87 -0.62
CA HIS A 116 -7.29 12.97 -1.06
C HIS A 116 -7.15 13.15 -2.57
N GLN A 117 -7.97 12.46 -3.37
CA GLN A 117 -7.93 12.58 -4.82
C GLN A 117 -8.41 13.96 -5.27
N ALA A 118 -9.49 14.47 -4.67
CA ALA A 118 -9.95 15.82 -4.93
C ALA A 118 -8.92 16.88 -4.48
N PHE A 119 -8.26 16.68 -3.34
CA PHE A 119 -7.26 17.58 -2.81
C PHE A 119 -5.98 17.64 -3.65
N ALA A 120 -5.53 16.51 -4.18
CA ALA A 120 -4.36 16.41 -5.06
C ALA A 120 -4.65 16.76 -6.53
N THR A 121 -5.92 16.87 -6.93
CA THR A 121 -6.30 17.17 -8.31
C THR A 121 -5.93 18.61 -8.65
N ARG A 122 -5.20 18.79 -9.76
CA ARG A 122 -4.79 20.12 -10.23
C ARG A 122 -6.01 21.02 -10.49
N GLY A 123 -5.97 22.22 -9.93
CA GLY A 123 -7.04 23.21 -10.07
C GLY A 123 -8.21 23.02 -9.09
N SER A 124 -8.09 22.08 -8.14
CA SER A 124 -9.03 21.96 -7.04
C SER A 124 -8.99 23.22 -6.16
N PRO A 125 -10.15 23.84 -5.83
CA PRO A 125 -10.21 24.98 -4.92
C PRO A 125 -9.62 24.62 -3.56
N ASP A 126 -8.69 25.44 -3.06
CA ASP A 126 -7.97 25.21 -1.80
C ASP A 126 -7.21 23.85 -1.73
N GLY A 127 -7.00 23.20 -2.88
CA GLY A 127 -6.21 21.99 -3.03
C GLY A 127 -4.71 22.24 -3.14
N LEU A 128 -3.96 21.17 -3.39
CA LEU A 128 -2.54 21.28 -3.75
C LEU A 128 -2.40 21.91 -5.13
N GLU A 129 -1.35 22.71 -5.32
CA GLU A 129 -1.07 23.36 -6.62
C GLU A 129 -0.81 22.32 -7.72
N GLN A 130 -0.21 21.20 -7.33
CA GLN A 130 0.12 20.07 -8.18
C GLN A 130 0.04 18.76 -7.38
N PRO A 131 -0.23 17.62 -8.04
CA PRO A 131 -0.16 16.32 -7.38
C PRO A 131 1.24 16.08 -6.81
N PRO A 132 1.37 15.63 -5.54
CA PRO A 132 2.67 15.40 -4.93
C PRO A 132 3.37 14.18 -5.56
N ASN A 133 4.70 14.15 -5.47
CA ASN A 133 5.54 13.05 -5.94
C ASN A 133 5.51 11.82 -5.02
N PHE A 134 4.70 11.86 -3.98
CA PHE A 134 4.54 10.80 -2.98
C PHE A 134 3.06 10.53 -2.67
N PRO A 135 2.71 9.38 -2.07
CA PRO A 135 1.31 9.02 -1.86
C PRO A 135 0.66 9.73 -0.67
N LEU A 136 -0.65 10.00 -0.77
CA LEU A 136 -1.53 10.43 0.32
C LEU A 136 -2.41 9.25 0.75
N ARG A 137 -2.26 8.76 1.99
CA ARG A 137 -2.94 7.54 2.46
C ARG A 137 -3.97 7.86 3.54
N LYS A 138 -5.14 7.23 3.42
CA LYS A 138 -6.14 7.18 4.47
C LYS A 138 -5.65 6.36 5.66
N GLU A 139 -5.55 6.99 6.82
CA GLU A 139 -5.44 6.33 8.10
C GLU A 139 -6.82 5.79 8.53
N ASN A 140 -6.89 4.50 8.86
CA ASN A 140 -8.08 3.95 9.48
C ASN A 140 -7.87 4.06 10.99
N ALA A 141 -8.74 4.83 11.66
CA ALA A 141 -8.83 4.86 13.11
C ALA A 141 -9.25 3.49 13.67
#